data_AF-A0A4P6L3P0-F1
#
_entry.id   AF-A0A4P6L3P0-F1
#
_cell.length_a   1.000
_cell.length_b   1.000
_cell.length_c   1.000
_cell.angle_alpha   90.00
_cell.angle_beta   90.00
_cell.angle_gamma   90.00
#
_symmetry.space_group_name_H-M   'P 1'
#
loop_
_entity.id
_entity.type
_entity.pdbx_description
1 polymer ?
#
loop_
_entity_poly.entity_id
_entity_poly.type
_entity_poly.pdbx_seq_one_letter_code
_entity_poly.pdbx_strand_id
1 'polypeptide(L)'
;MNTLATAVRPDANDDVLRTYDPNRLLDHLIDRLDLKNDAALARILDVAPPVISKIRHYRLAIGASLLIRMHEVSDISIGNLRILMGDRRAKFRVAFSQNDVPDMSLRAA
;
A
#
# COMPACT_ATOMS: atom_id res chain seq x y z
N MET A 1 -53.95 -1.23 -10.48
CA MET A 1 -53.59 0.20 -10.42
C MET A 1 -52.53 0.38 -9.34
N ASN A 2 -51.35 0.84 -9.75
CA ASN A 2 -50.21 1.41 -9.02
C ASN A 2 -49.41 0.63 -7.94
N THR A 3 -48.26 0.12 -8.41
CA THR A 3 -46.87 0.36 -7.94
C THR A 3 -46.59 0.83 -6.51
N LEU A 4 -45.81 0.01 -5.79
CA LEU A 4 -44.63 0.36 -4.99
C LEU A 4 -43.65 -0.83 -5.14
N ALA A 5 -42.65 -0.81 -6.02
CA ALA A 5 -41.35 -0.16 -5.86
C ALA A 5 -40.66 -0.47 -4.52
N THR A 6 -39.63 -1.32 -4.61
CA THR A 6 -38.36 -1.25 -3.86
C THR A 6 -38.38 -1.47 -2.34
N ALA A 7 -37.89 -2.65 -1.95
CA ALA A 7 -36.79 -2.75 -1.00
C ALA A 7 -36.05 -4.09 -1.23
N VAL A 8 -35.18 -4.12 -2.25
CA VAL A 8 -34.04 -5.03 -2.23
C VAL A 8 -33.25 -4.67 -0.97
N ARG A 9 -33.24 -5.57 0.01
CA ARG A 9 -32.37 -5.47 1.20
C ARG A 9 -30.91 -5.45 0.74
N PRO A 10 -30.15 -4.36 0.93
CA PRO A 10 -28.76 -4.28 0.55
C PRO A 10 -27.89 -4.33 1.82
N ASP A 11 -27.76 -5.49 2.47
CA ASP A 11 -26.98 -5.51 3.72
C ASP A 11 -26.50 -6.92 4.14
N ALA A 12 -26.36 -7.86 3.20
CA ALA A 12 -25.67 -9.12 3.47
C ALA A 12 -24.16 -9.10 3.14
N ASN A 13 -23.58 -7.96 2.69
CA ASN A 13 -22.20 -7.93 2.18
C ASN A 13 -21.39 -6.64 2.44
N ASP A 14 -21.84 -5.72 3.30
CA ASP A 14 -21.10 -4.47 3.55
C ASP A 14 -20.14 -4.52 4.75
N ASP A 15 -20.22 -5.56 5.59
CA ASP A 15 -19.33 -5.78 6.74
C ASP A 15 -18.03 -6.52 6.42
N VAL A 16 -17.71 -6.73 5.13
CA VAL A 16 -16.31 -6.95 4.75
C VAL A 16 -15.63 -5.59 4.77
N LEU A 17 -15.46 -5.05 5.98
CA LEU A 17 -14.51 -4.00 6.30
C LEU A 17 -13.12 -4.50 5.90
N ARG A 18 -12.82 -4.31 4.61
CA ARG A 18 -11.54 -4.54 3.93
C ARG A 18 -10.45 -3.84 4.74
N THR A 19 -9.90 -4.59 5.68
CA THR A 19 -8.85 -4.17 6.58
C THR A 19 -7.57 -4.13 5.77
N TYR A 20 -6.80 -3.05 5.95
CA TYR A 20 -5.49 -2.91 5.32
C TYR A 20 -4.61 -4.10 5.71
N ASP A 21 -4.23 -4.90 4.72
CA ASP A 21 -3.44 -6.12 4.93
C ASP A 21 -2.25 -6.18 3.96
N PRO A 22 -1.08 -5.68 4.39
CA PRO A 22 0.12 -5.72 3.57
C PRO A 22 0.72 -7.13 3.48
N ASN A 23 0.35 -8.08 4.35
CA ASN A 23 0.86 -9.45 4.27
C ASN A 23 0.40 -10.12 2.97
N ARG A 24 -0.88 -9.99 2.62
CA ARG A 24 -1.42 -10.50 1.35
C ARG A 24 -0.69 -9.97 0.13
N LEU A 25 -0.30 -8.69 0.16
CA LEU A 25 0.50 -8.09 -0.90
C LEU A 25 1.90 -8.72 -0.99
N LEU A 26 2.59 -8.83 0.15
CA LEU A 26 3.95 -9.39 0.19
C LEU A 26 3.97 -10.87 -0.20
N ASP A 27 2.99 -11.65 0.27
CA ASP A 27 2.87 -13.07 -0.07
C ASP A 27 2.60 -13.25 -1.56
N HIS A 28 1.68 -12.46 -2.12
CA HIS A 28 1.43 -12.47 -3.56
C HIS A 28 2.69 -12.09 -4.37
N LEU A 29 3.51 -11.15 -3.88
CA LEU A 29 4.77 -10.79 -4.55
C LEU A 29 5.80 -11.92 -4.48
N ILE A 30 5.89 -12.61 -3.34
CA ILE A 30 6.78 -13.77 -3.16
C ILE A 30 6.38 -14.88 -4.13
N ASP A 31 5.10 -15.22 -4.20
CA ASP A 31 4.59 -16.26 -5.08
C ASP A 31 4.75 -15.87 -6.56
N ARG A 32 4.46 -14.61 -6.90
CA ARG A 32 4.53 -14.11 -8.28
C ARG A 32 5.96 -14.08 -8.82
N LEU A 33 6.92 -13.76 -7.98
CA LEU A 33 8.34 -13.62 -8.34
C LEU A 33 9.15 -14.90 -8.06
N ASP A 34 8.48 -16.00 -7.66
CA ASP A 34 9.09 -17.28 -7.30
C ASP A 34 10.22 -17.13 -6.25
N LEU A 35 9.94 -16.37 -5.20
CA LEU A 35 10.91 -16.06 -4.16
C LEU A 35 10.81 -17.03 -2.99
N LYS A 36 11.95 -17.33 -2.39
CA LYS A 36 12.01 -18.23 -1.23
C LYS A 36 11.53 -17.59 0.08
N ASN A 37 11.75 -16.28 0.25
CA ASN A 37 11.46 -15.57 1.50
C ASN A 37 11.46 -14.03 1.35
N ASP A 38 11.04 -13.37 2.42
CA ASP A 38 11.05 -11.91 2.59
C ASP A 38 12.43 -11.27 2.37
N ALA A 39 13.52 -11.97 2.70
CA ALA A 39 14.86 -11.43 2.51
C ALA A 39 15.24 -11.38 1.02
N ALA A 40 14.77 -12.32 0.21
CA ALA A 40 14.90 -12.27 -1.24
C ALA A 40 14.03 -11.15 -1.82
N LEU A 41 12.79 -11.01 -1.34
CA LEU A 41 11.90 -9.91 -1.72
C LEU A 41 12.52 -8.53 -1.41
N ALA A 42 13.12 -8.39 -0.21
CA ALA A 42 13.78 -7.16 0.20
C ALA A 42 14.92 -6.75 -0.74
N ARG A 43 15.72 -7.73 -1.21
CA ARG A 43 16.81 -7.46 -2.17
C ARG A 43 16.29 -7.01 -3.54
N ILE A 44 15.23 -7.64 -4.03
CA ILE A 44 14.63 -7.27 -5.33
C ILE A 44 14.00 -5.88 -5.25
N LEU A 45 13.32 -5.58 -4.14
CA LEU A 45 12.75 -4.27 -3.87
C LEU A 45 13.79 -3.22 -3.46
N ASP A 46 15.07 -3.60 -3.31
CA ASP A 46 16.18 -2.75 -2.86
C ASP A 46 15.85 -2.01 -1.55
N VAL A 47 15.29 -2.76 -0.61
CA VAL A 47 15.02 -2.31 0.75
C VAL A 47 15.75 -3.20 1.75
N ALA A 48 16.03 -2.64 2.93
CA ALA A 48 16.61 -3.42 4.00
C ALA A 48 15.61 -4.48 4.50
N PRO A 49 16.03 -5.73 4.82
CA PRO A 49 15.16 -6.77 5.37
C PRO A 49 14.29 -6.35 6.59
N PRO A 50 14.77 -5.49 7.51
CA PRO A 50 13.95 -4.99 8.61
C PRO A 50 12.72 -4.17 8.16
N VAL A 51 12.75 -3.58 6.96
CA VAL A 51 11.60 -2.84 6.40
C VAL A 51 10.45 -3.79 6.11
N ILE A 52 10.73 -4.92 5.43
CA ILE A 52 9.72 -5.94 5.12
C ILE A 52 9.16 -6.53 6.42
N SER A 53 10.02 -6.85 7.39
CA SER A 53 9.58 -7.33 8.70
C SER A 53 8.66 -6.34 9.44
N LYS A 54 9.00 -5.04 9.42
CA LYS A 54 8.14 -4.00 10.01
C LYS A 54 6.81 -3.86 9.28
N ILE A 55 6.78 -4.04 7.96
CA ILE A 55 5.54 -4.03 7.17
C ILE A 55 4.66 -5.22 7.56
N ARG A 56 5.22 -6.44 7.64
CA ARG A 56 4.48 -7.65 8.04
C ARG A 56 3.86 -7.54 9.43
N HIS A 57 4.57 -6.88 10.35
CA HIS A 57 4.10 -6.65 11.71
C HIS A 57 3.27 -5.36 11.88
N TYR A 58 2.82 -4.73 10.77
CA TYR A 58 2.01 -3.50 10.77
C TYR A 58 2.68 -2.31 11.50
N ARG A 59 4.01 -2.34 11.65
CA ARG A 59 4.80 -1.27 12.29
C ARG A 59 5.26 -0.20 11.30
N LEU A 60 5.18 -0.50 10.00
CA LEU A 60 5.51 0.43 8.93
C LEU A 60 4.47 0.33 7.82
N ALA A 61 3.85 1.47 7.47
CA ALA A 61 2.92 1.54 6.36
C ALA A 61 3.68 1.56 5.03
N ILE A 62 3.10 0.95 3.99
CA ILE A 62 3.68 1.02 2.65
C ILE A 62 3.45 2.43 2.11
N GLY A 63 4.57 3.10 1.82
CA GLY A 63 4.62 4.42 1.21
C GLY A 63 4.60 4.35 -0.32
N ALA A 64 4.41 5.51 -0.96
CA ALA A 64 4.30 5.61 -2.41
C ALA A 64 5.56 5.13 -3.16
N SER A 65 6.76 5.47 -2.66
CA SER A 65 8.03 5.07 -3.26
C SER A 65 8.21 3.55 -3.31
N LEU A 66 7.91 2.87 -2.20
CA LEU A 66 7.97 1.42 -2.14
C LEU A 66 6.92 0.77 -3.05
N LEU A 67 5.73 1.36 -3.15
CA LEU A 67 4.68 0.88 -4.02
C LEU A 67 5.03 1.00 -5.51
N ILE A 68 5.72 2.08 -5.90
CA ILE A 68 6.28 2.24 -7.26
C ILE A 68 7.31 1.14 -7.52
N ARG A 69 8.22 0.89 -6.58
CA ARG A 69 9.22 -0.16 -6.74
C ARG A 69 8.60 -1.55 -6.88
N MET A 70 7.56 -1.83 -6.09
CA MET A 70 6.77 -3.07 -6.21
C MET A 70 6.13 -3.20 -7.59
N HIS A 71 5.61 -2.11 -8.15
CA HIS A 71 5.06 -2.09 -9.51
C HIS A 71 6.13 -2.42 -10.55
N GLU A 72 7.30 -1.79 -10.48
CA GLU A 72 8.40 -1.98 -11.44
C GLU A 72 8.92 -3.42 -11.46
N VAL A 73 9.05 -4.07 -10.29
CA VAL A 73 9.62 -5.43 -10.22
C VAL A 73 8.60 -6.52 -10.54
N SER A 74 7.32 -6.30 -10.25
CA SER A 74 6.27 -7.32 -10.41
C SER A 74 5.42 -7.15 -11.66
N ASP A 75 5.55 -6.01 -12.33
CA ASP A 75 4.72 -5.56 -13.45
C ASP A 75 3.21 -5.50 -13.11
N ILE A 76 2.89 -5.45 -11.80
CA ILE A 76 1.52 -5.32 -11.31
C ILE A 76 1.18 -3.84 -11.22
N SER A 77 0.08 -3.42 -11.85
CA SER A 77 -0.37 -2.03 -11.77
C SER A 77 -0.54 -1.55 -10.33
N ILE A 78 -0.22 -0.29 -10.07
CA ILE A 78 -0.40 0.36 -8.76
C ILE A 78 -1.83 0.17 -8.23
N GLY A 79 -2.84 0.20 -9.12
CA GLY A 79 -4.24 -0.07 -8.75
C GLY A 79 -4.44 -1.47 -8.18
N ASN A 80 -3.88 -2.50 -8.83
CA ASN A 80 -3.97 -3.88 -8.36
C ASN A 80 -3.19 -4.10 -7.05
N LEU A 81 -2.00 -3.49 -6.90
CA LEU A 81 -1.25 -3.54 -5.64
C LEU A 81 -2.08 -2.96 -4.47
N ARG A 82 -2.79 -1.86 -4.71
CA ARG A 82 -3.69 -1.25 -3.71
C ARG A 82 -4.89 -2.15 -3.40
N ILE A 83 -5.47 -2.81 -4.39
CA ILE A 83 -6.56 -3.77 -4.19
C ILE A 83 -6.10 -4.98 -3.37
N LEU A 84 -4.93 -5.54 -3.69
CA LEU A 84 -4.31 -6.67 -2.96
C LEU A 84 -4.10 -6.34 -1.48
N MET A 85 -3.65 -5.12 -1.19
CA MET A 85 -3.45 -4.63 0.17
C MET A 85 -4.76 -4.23 0.88
N GLY A 86 -5.88 -4.10 0.16
CA GLY A 86 -7.10 -3.48 0.68
C GLY A 86 -6.95 -1.98 0.94
N ASP A 87 -5.95 -1.33 0.34
CA ASP A 87 -5.61 0.07 0.59
C ASP A 87 -6.52 1.04 -0.16
N ARG A 88 -7.50 1.58 0.56
CA ARG A 88 -8.40 2.63 0.07
C ARG A 88 -7.84 4.06 0.18
N ARG A 89 -6.55 4.27 0.52
CA ARG A 89 -5.92 5.61 0.49
C ARG A 89 -5.88 6.16 -0.94
N ALA A 90 -7.00 6.75 -1.38
CA ALA A 90 -7.25 7.14 -2.75
C ALA A 90 -6.70 8.52 -3.11
N LYS A 91 -6.19 9.30 -2.16
CA LYS A 91 -5.78 10.69 -2.42
C LYS A 91 -4.50 11.02 -1.64
N PHE A 92 -3.44 11.29 -2.40
CA PHE A 92 -2.15 11.88 -2.03
C PHE A 92 -2.04 12.33 -0.56
N ARG A 93 -1.47 11.47 0.28
CA ARG A 93 -0.84 11.91 1.52
C ARG A 93 0.61 12.23 1.17
N VAL A 94 0.84 13.43 0.66
CA VAL A 94 2.21 13.95 0.56
C VAL A 94 2.63 14.18 2.02
N ALA A 95 3.34 13.20 2.59
CA ALA A 95 4.02 13.41 3.86
C ALA A 95 5.22 14.28 3.54
N PHE A 96 5.02 15.61 3.53
CA PHE A 96 6.14 16.54 3.64
C PHE A 96 6.84 16.23 4.96
N SER A 97 8.02 15.61 4.89
CA SER A 97 8.90 15.50 6.04
C SER A 97 9.37 16.91 6.35
N GLN A 98 9.10 17.41 7.55
CA GLN A 98 9.42 18.77 7.99
C GLN A 98 10.94 19.08 7.97
N ASN A 99 11.78 18.10 7.63
CA ASN A 99 13.23 18.23 7.53
C ASN A 99 13.75 18.64 6.13
N ASP A 100 12.90 18.73 5.11
CA ASP A 100 13.31 19.11 3.74
C ASP A 100 13.15 20.61 3.43
N VAL A 101 12.89 21.46 4.42
CA VAL A 101 13.01 22.92 4.21
C VAL A 101 14.49 23.29 4.26
N PRO A 102 15.11 23.76 3.16
CA PRO A 102 16.42 24.37 3.24
C PRO A 102 16.31 25.52 4.23
N ASP A 103 17.23 25.60 5.19
CA ASP A 103 17.38 26.76 6.05
C ASP A 103 17.61 27.99 5.16
N MET A 104 16.53 28.70 4.84
CA MET A 104 16.56 29.99 4.14
C MET A 104 16.94 31.08 5.15
N SER A 105 18.04 30.87 5.88
CA SER A 105 18.74 31.92 6.60
C SER A 105 19.28 32.89 5.56
N LEU A 106 18.43 33.84 5.22
CA LEU A 106 18.72 35.01 4.40
C LEU A 106 19.85 35.76 5.10
N ARG A 107 21.09 35.56 4.64
CA ARG A 107 22.22 36.43 4.99
C ARG A 107 22.00 37.77 4.28
N ALA A 108 21.23 38.63 4.93
CA ALA A 108 21.25 40.07 4.71
C ALA A 108 22.12 40.70 5.81
N ALA A 109 23.37 41.00 5.46
CA ALA A 109 24.22 41.99 6.11
C ALA A 109 25.32 42.40 5.13
#